data_AF-B6BKT0-F1
#
_entry.id   AF-B6BKT0-F1
#
_cell.length_a   1.000
_cell.length_b   1.000
_cell.length_c   1.000
_cell.angle_alpha   90.00
_cell.angle_beta   90.00
_cell.angle_gamma   90.00
#
_symmetry.space_group_name_H-M   'P 1'
#
loop_
_entity.id
_entity.type
_entity.pdbx_description
1 polymer ?
#
loop_
_entity_poly.entity_id
_entity_poly.type
_entity_poly.pdbx_seq_one_letter_code
_entity_poly.pdbx_strand_id
1 'polypeptide(L)'
;MTHGFDLNDPLICEGIIGDGCGGGRLFMVEQNTLKAYDPTTKESHVLLEDIVKPLSISKSVCIVTVVCEDETIEFDLSAMRKI
;
A
#
# COMPACT_ATOMS: atom_id res chain seq x y z
N MET A 1 -2.01 12.85 17.28
CA MET A 1 -1.99 13.53 15.97
C MET A 1 -0.59 13.39 15.39
N THR A 2 -0.32 12.26 14.77
CA THR A 2 0.95 11.95 14.10
C THR A 2 0.79 12.27 12.62
N HIS A 3 1.57 13.24 12.14
CA HIS A 3 1.92 13.51 10.73
C HIS A 3 0.92 13.06 9.66
N GLY A 4 0.06 13.97 9.20
CA GLY A 4 -0.28 14.19 7.77
C GLY A 4 -0.92 13.08 6.94
N PHE A 5 -1.11 11.86 7.44
CA PHE A 5 -1.75 10.78 6.72
C PHE A 5 -3.12 10.50 7.33
N ASP A 6 -4.18 10.71 6.54
CA ASP A 6 -5.52 10.34 6.96
C ASP A 6 -5.69 8.85 6.75
N LEU A 7 -5.56 8.07 7.83
CA LEU A 7 -5.79 6.63 7.82
C LEU A 7 -7.26 6.27 7.52
N ASN A 8 -8.17 7.25 7.44
CA ASN A 8 -9.52 7.04 6.92
C ASN A 8 -9.61 7.19 5.40
N ASP A 9 -8.53 7.62 4.73
CA ASP A 9 -8.51 7.62 3.28
C ASP A 9 -8.49 6.16 2.81
N PRO A 10 -9.47 5.73 1.98
CA PRO A 10 -9.54 4.35 1.53
C PRO A 10 -8.33 3.94 0.68
N LEU A 11 -7.54 4.89 0.18
CA LEU A 11 -6.32 4.68 -0.59
C LEU A 11 -5.05 4.64 0.28
N ILE A 12 -5.18 4.62 1.60
CA ILE A 12 -4.07 4.49 2.55
C ILE A 12 -4.34 3.32 3.51
N CYS A 13 -3.33 2.47 3.72
CA CYS A 13 -3.38 1.36 4.67
C CYS A 13 -2.05 1.25 5.42
N GLU A 14 -2.10 1.02 6.73
CA GLU A 14 -0.92 0.76 7.53
C GLU A 14 -0.58 -0.74 7.55
N GLY A 15 0.69 -1.06 7.31
CA GLY A 15 1.22 -2.40 7.54
C GLY A 15 1.30 -2.69 9.03
N ILE A 16 0.57 -3.71 9.48
CA ILE A 16 0.58 -4.13 10.87
C ILE A 16 1.95 -4.72 11.25
N ILE A 17 2.55 -4.22 12.33
CA ILE A 17 3.80 -4.75 12.88
C ILE A 17 3.55 -6.18 13.38
N GLY A 18 4.38 -7.13 12.95
CA GLY A 18 4.26 -8.55 13.30
C GLY A 18 3.47 -9.40 12.31
N ASP A 19 2.89 -8.78 11.27
CA ASP A 19 2.14 -9.45 10.19
C ASP A 19 3.04 -10.08 9.11
N GLY A 20 4.36 -10.04 9.30
CA GLY A 20 5.36 -10.60 8.39
C GLY A 20 6.05 -9.56 7.53
N CYS A 21 5.37 -9.03 6.51
CA CYS A 21 5.96 -8.08 5.56
C CYS A 21 5.50 -6.63 5.80
N GLY A 22 6.43 -5.67 5.74
CA GLY A 22 6.08 -4.24 5.69
C GLY A 22 5.42 -3.68 6.95
N GLY A 23 5.59 -4.33 8.10
CA GLY A 23 5.09 -3.83 9.38
C GLY A 23 5.68 -2.47 9.73
N GLY A 24 4.82 -1.53 10.13
CA GLY A 24 5.19 -0.15 10.46
C GLY A 24 5.37 0.76 9.24
N ARG A 25 5.09 0.28 8.02
CA ARG A 25 5.09 1.09 6.79
C ARG A 25 3.67 1.46 6.39
N LEU A 26 3.53 2.61 5.74
CA LEU A 26 2.27 3.05 5.15
C LEU A 26 2.25 2.69 3.68
N PHE A 27 1.22 1.98 3.24
CA PHE A 27 0.95 1.70 1.84
C PHE A 27 -0.09 2.69 1.35
N MET A 28 0.17 3.34 0.23
CA MET A 28 -0.73 4.34 -0.32
C MET A 28 -0.74 4.28 -1.85
N VAL A 29 -1.90 4.57 -2.44
CA VAL A 29 -2.01 4.76 -3.89
C VAL A 29 -2.09 6.25 -4.19
N GLU A 30 -1.06 6.78 -4.84
CA GLU A 30 -0.96 8.20 -5.20
C GLU A 30 -0.56 8.30 -6.67
N GLN A 31 -1.26 9.16 -7.44
CA GLN A 31 -1.01 9.34 -8.87
C GLN A 31 -0.95 7.99 -9.63
N ASN A 32 -1.94 7.12 -9.41
CA ASN A 32 -2.03 5.80 -10.06
C ASN A 32 -0.84 4.88 -9.74
N THR A 33 -0.13 5.13 -8.64
CA THR A 33 1.07 4.39 -8.24
C THR A 33 0.93 3.92 -6.81
N LEU A 34 1.13 2.61 -6.58
CA LEU A 34 1.25 2.03 -5.25
C LEU A 34 2.65 2.31 -4.70
N LYS A 35 2.70 2.99 -3.56
CA LYS A 35 3.94 3.34 -2.86
C LYS A 35 3.90 2.78 -1.44
N ALA A 36 5.06 2.32 -0.96
CA ALA A 36 5.31 2.03 0.44
C ALA A 36 6.16 3.15 1.05
N TYR A 37 5.62 3.83 2.05
CA TYR A 37 6.29 4.88 2.80
C TYR A 37 6.72 4.35 4.16
N ASP A 38 7.99 4.58 4.50
CA ASP A 38 8.53 4.26 5.82
C ASP A 38 8.52 5.54 6.68
N PRO A 39 7.68 5.62 7.73
CA PRO A 39 7.60 6.80 8.59
C PRO A 39 8.86 7.01 9.43
N THR A 40 9.71 5.99 9.58
CA THR A 40 10.95 6.05 10.37
C THR A 40 12.07 6.72 9.59
N THR A 41 12.28 6.28 8.35
CA THR A 41 13.35 6.82 7.46
C THR A 41 12.86 7.99 6.61
N LYS A 42 11.53 8.18 6.51
CA LYS A 42 10.85 9.13 5.60
C LYS A 42 11.10 8.83 4.12
N GLU A 43 11.45 7.59 3.80
CA GLU A 43 11.65 7.13 2.43
C GLU A 43 10.37 6.54 1.86
N SER A 44 10.17 6.72 0.56
CA SER A 44 9.08 6.08 -0.19
C SER A 44 9.65 5.21 -1.30
N HIS A 45 9.06 4.02 -1.46
CA HIS A 45 9.39 3.08 -2.50
C HIS A 45 8.18 2.86 -3.40
N VAL A 46 8.37 3.01 -4.71
CA VAL A 46 7.37 2.65 -5.70
C VAL A 46 7.34 1.12 -5.81
N LEU A 47 6.16 0.53 -5.64
CA LEU A 47 5.95 -0.92 -5.73
C LEU A 47 5.32 -1.32 -7.06
N LEU A 48 4.31 -0.55 -7.50
CA LEU A 48 3.57 -0.83 -8.73
C LEU A 48 3.04 0.49 -9.32
N GLU A 49 3.16 0.63 -10.63
CA GLU A 49 2.64 1.76 -11.41
C GLU A 49 1.41 1.33 -12.23
N ASP A 50 0.78 2.27 -12.93
CA ASP A 50 -0.37 2.01 -13.83
C ASP A 50 -1.64 1.47 -13.14
N ILE A 51 -1.91 1.87 -11.89
CA ILE A 51 -3.14 1.53 -11.18
C ILE A 51 -4.27 2.45 -11.66
N VAL A 52 -5.22 1.90 -12.40
CA VAL A 52 -6.34 2.66 -12.95
C VAL A 52 -7.52 2.68 -11.97
N LYS A 53 -7.93 3.88 -11.55
CA LYS A 53 -9.11 4.13 -10.69
C LYS A 53 -9.17 3.24 -9.44
N PRO A 54 -8.20 3.38 -8.52
CA PRO A 54 -8.25 2.67 -7.23
C PRO A 54 -9.43 3.19 -6.39
N LEU A 55 -10.15 2.27 -5.76
CA LEU A 55 -11.25 2.52 -4.83
C LEU A 55 -10.78 2.35 -3.39
N SER A 56 -10.00 1.30 -3.12
CA SER A 56 -9.44 1.06 -1.80
C SER A 56 -8.15 0.25 -1.84
N ILE A 57 -7.36 0.36 -0.78
CA ILE A 57 -6.18 -0.46 -0.53
C ILE A 57 -6.34 -1.18 0.81
N SER A 58 -5.87 -2.42 0.84
CA SER A 58 -5.75 -3.19 2.06
C SER A 58 -4.48 -4.04 1.99
N LYS A 59 -4.02 -4.50 3.14
CA LYS A 59 -2.88 -5.39 3.22
C LYS A 59 -3.22 -6.57 4.13
N SER A 60 -2.85 -7.76 3.68
CA SER A 60 -2.91 -8.98 4.49
C SER A 60 -1.59 -9.75 4.35
N VAL A 61 -0.88 -9.91 5.46
CA VAL A 61 0.40 -10.63 5.56
C VAL A 61 1.49 -10.04 4.66
N CYS A 62 1.70 -10.60 3.48
CA CYS A 62 2.65 -10.09 2.49
C CYS A 62 1.96 -9.64 1.20
N ILE A 63 0.63 -9.72 1.12
CA ILE A 63 -0.14 -9.30 -0.04
C ILE A 63 -0.74 -7.91 0.21
N VAL A 64 -0.50 -6.99 -0.72
CA VAL A 64 -1.18 -5.71 -0.81
C VAL A 64 -2.25 -5.84 -1.89
N THR A 65 -3.49 -5.62 -1.50
CA THR A 65 -4.65 -5.71 -2.39
C THR A 65 -5.17 -4.31 -2.65
N VAL A 66 -5.17 -3.90 -3.91
CA VAL A 66 -5.74 -2.64 -4.38
C VAL A 66 -6.99 -2.96 -5.18
N VAL A 67 -8.15 -2.59 -4.64
CA VAL A 67 -9.43 -2.72 -5.32
C VAL A 67 -9.61 -1.51 -6.20
N CYS A 68 -9.84 -1.72 -7.50
CA CYS A 68 -10.13 -0.68 -8.47
C CYS A 68 -11.58 -0.82 -8.97
N GLU A 69 -12.09 0.15 -9.73
CA GLU A 69 -13.45 0.05 -10.31
C GLU A 69 -13.60 -1.16 -11.25
N ASP A 70 -12.59 -1.41 -12.07
CA ASP A 70 -12.65 -2.39 -13.15
C ASP A 70 -11.98 -3.74 -12.79
N GLU A 71 -10.99 -3.74 -11.88
CA GLU A 71 -10.24 -4.93 -11.47
C GLU A 71 -9.79 -4.87 -10.01
N THR A 72 -9.29 -5.98 -9.49
CA THR A 72 -8.56 -6.02 -8.21
C THR A 72 -7.13 -6.45 -8.47
N ILE A 73 -6.18 -5.69 -7.94
CA ILE A 73 -4.74 -5.90 -8.12
C ILE A 73 -4.19 -6.46 -6.81
N GLU A 74 -3.53 -7.60 -6.87
CA GLU A 74 -2.83 -8.19 -5.73
C GLU A 74 -1.32 -8.14 -5.97
N PHE A 75 -0.58 -7.60 -5.00
CA PHE A 75 0.87 -7.45 -5.07
C PHE A 75 1.53 -8.16 -3.90
N ASP A 76 2.41 -9.12 -4.18
CA ASP A 76 3.17 -9.84 -3.18
C ASP A 76 4.47 -9.07 -2.85
N LEU A 77 4.56 -8.58 -1.61
CA LEU A 77 5.71 -7.87 -1.05
C LEU A 77 6.93 -8.78 -0.82
N SER A 78 6.72 -10.08 -0.59
CA SER A 78 7.84 -11.03 -0.46
C SER A 78 8.48 -11.32 -1.81
N ALA A 79 7.64 -11.48 -2.84
CA ALA A 79 8.11 -11.76 -4.19
C ALA A 79 8.34 -10.50 -5.04
N MET A 80 7.97 -9.33 -4.52
CA MET A 80 8.02 -8.02 -5.19
C MET A 80 7.40 -8.05 -6.60
N ARG A 81 6.20 -8.66 -6.73
CA ARG A 81 5.49 -8.81 -8.02
C ARG A 81 3.97 -8.87 -7.86
N LYS A 82 3.25 -8.50 -8.93
CA LYS A 82 1.80 -8.74 -9.08
C LYS A 82 1.54 -10.26 -9.21
N ILE A 83 0.44 -10.75 -8.62
CA ILE A 83 -0.02 -12.14 -8.71
C ILE A 83 -1.40 -12.25 -9.34
#